data_AF-A0A3C1TE63-F1
#
_entry.id   AF-A0A3C1TE63-F1
#
_cell.length_a   1.000
_cell.length_b   1.000
_cell.length_c   1.000
_cell.angle_alpha   90.00
_cell.angle_beta   90.00
_cell.angle_gamma   90.00
#
_symmetry.space_group_name_H-M   'P 1'
#
loop_
_entity.id
_entity.type
_entity.pdbx_description
1 polymer ?
#
loop_
_entity_poly.entity_id
_entity_poly.type
_entity_poly.pdbx_seq_one_letter_code
_entity_poly.pdbx_strand_id
1 'polypeptide(L)'
;MKSILIYPLLLFSALQASAQAKREIFFADVTVYVEGGKYYLTGSKSGNDGPQGFAFLESKDLKTWTLPAKSKDSLGMILTKGDHTFGTKGFWAPQIFKDKGTYYMTYTADEQTVLAESKSLLGPYRQKEVEPIDGAEKNIDSYIFKDSDGKYYLYCVRFDKGNYLYAAEFDLKTRKIKPETLKRCFDQTEPWEATPNFKSGPIMEGPTVIKLKNKYYLFYSANHFQNIDYAIGYAVADSPYGPWVKYKNNPIIHRSIVGENGSGHGDLFEGLDKQLYYVYHIHNSSEKVGPRRTRIVPVVKQWNEEANVYTFSVKEKEVIVPVIIPAKRVRN
;
A
#
# COMPACT_ATOMS: atom_id res chain seq x y z
N MET A 1 -70.05 15.11 36.05
CA MET A 1 -68.86 15.77 35.47
C MET A 1 -67.69 14.80 35.55
N LYS A 2 -67.32 14.13 34.44
CA LYS A 2 -66.09 13.35 34.33
C LYS A 2 -65.18 14.11 33.38
N SER A 3 -64.12 14.72 33.92
CA SER A 3 -63.13 15.44 33.12
C SER A 3 -62.18 14.44 32.48
N ILE A 4 -62.21 14.36 31.15
CA ILE A 4 -61.26 13.60 30.35
C ILE A 4 -60.07 14.52 30.11
N LEU A 5 -58.93 14.25 30.77
CA LEU A 5 -57.65 14.88 30.42
C LEU A 5 -57.09 14.15 29.18
N ILE A 6 -57.11 14.83 28.04
CA ILE A 6 -56.38 14.41 26.84
C ILE A 6 -54.99 15.04 26.93
N TYR A 7 -53.96 14.22 27.15
CA TYR A 7 -52.58 14.65 26.94
C TYR A 7 -52.26 14.55 25.44
N PRO A 8 -51.75 15.62 24.80
CA PRO A 8 -51.21 15.49 23.45
C PRO A 8 -49.91 14.69 23.54
N LEU A 9 -49.92 13.49 22.97
CA LEU A 9 -48.73 12.69 22.74
C LEU A 9 -47.89 13.43 21.68
N LEU A 10 -46.97 14.29 22.14
CA LEU A 10 -45.91 14.85 21.29
C LEU A 10 -45.00 13.69 20.86
N LEU A 11 -45.34 13.10 19.72
CA LEU A 11 -44.46 12.24 18.94
C LEU A 11 -43.27 13.10 18.52
N PHE A 12 -42.24 13.13 19.36
CA PHE A 12 -40.90 13.45 18.91
C PHE A 12 -40.53 12.39 17.87
N SER A 13 -40.67 12.77 16.60
CA SER A 13 -40.03 12.09 15.49
C SER A 13 -38.53 12.16 15.75
N ALA A 14 -37.99 11.14 16.43
CA ALA A 14 -36.58 10.86 16.38
C ALA A 14 -36.27 10.58 14.90
N LEU A 15 -35.80 11.61 14.20
CA LEU A 15 -34.95 11.44 13.04
C LEU A 15 -33.77 10.59 13.52
N GLN A 16 -33.95 9.27 13.46
CA GLN A 16 -32.84 8.35 13.26
C GLN A 16 -32.29 8.71 11.88
N ALA A 17 -31.48 9.77 11.83
CA ALA A 17 -30.33 9.77 10.96
C ALA A 17 -29.60 8.48 11.33
N SER A 18 -29.85 7.41 10.57
CA SER A 18 -29.08 6.20 10.69
C SER A 18 -27.63 6.66 10.57
N ALA A 19 -26.88 6.54 11.67
CA ALA A 19 -25.45 6.57 11.61
C ALA A 19 -25.08 5.42 10.68
N GLN A 20 -24.98 5.71 9.39
CA GLN A 20 -24.48 4.80 8.39
C GLN A 20 -23.08 4.50 8.87
N ALA A 21 -22.91 3.37 9.57
CA ALA A 21 -21.68 3.03 10.25
C ALA A 21 -20.56 3.04 9.20
N LYS A 22 -19.82 4.15 9.18
CA LYS A 22 -18.67 4.35 8.31
C LYS A 22 -17.67 3.27 8.70
N ARG A 23 -17.51 2.27 7.84
CA ARG A 23 -16.53 1.20 8.08
C ARG A 23 -15.17 1.73 7.65
N GLU A 24 -14.17 1.60 8.49
CA GLU A 24 -12.77 1.80 8.06
C GLU A 24 -12.44 0.82 6.92
N ILE A 25 -11.41 1.15 6.15
CA ILE A 25 -10.90 0.28 5.09
C ILE A 25 -9.96 -0.76 5.70
N PHE A 26 -10.20 -2.03 5.38
CA PHE A 26 -9.46 -3.18 5.90
C PHE A 26 -8.52 -3.80 4.86
N PHE A 27 -7.86 -2.96 4.07
CA PHE A 27 -6.77 -3.39 3.20
C PHE A 27 -5.44 -3.17 3.92
N ALA A 28 -4.57 -4.16 3.78
CA ALA A 28 -3.17 -4.04 4.15
C ALA A 28 -2.31 -3.85 2.92
N ASP A 29 -1.00 -3.61 3.11
CA ASP A 29 -0.01 -3.55 2.04
C ASP A 29 -0.51 -2.68 0.86
N VAL A 30 -0.87 -1.45 1.22
CA VAL A 30 -1.79 -0.58 0.48
C VAL A 30 -1.07 0.34 -0.48
N THR A 31 -1.64 0.56 -1.66
CA THR A 31 -1.19 1.57 -2.63
C THR A 31 -2.35 2.48 -3.05
N VAL A 32 -2.03 3.71 -3.43
CA VAL A 32 -2.98 4.69 -3.98
C VAL A 32 -2.45 5.16 -5.35
N TYR A 33 -3.25 4.93 -6.38
CA TYR A 33 -3.00 5.44 -7.73
C TYR A 33 -3.86 6.67 -8.00
N VAL A 34 -3.27 7.74 -8.56
CA VAL A 34 -3.94 9.02 -8.79
C VAL A 34 -4.08 9.29 -10.28
N GLU A 35 -5.31 9.40 -10.78
CA GLU A 35 -5.57 9.71 -12.20
C GLU A 35 -6.96 10.31 -12.39
N GLY A 36 -7.11 11.23 -13.36
CA GLY A 36 -8.42 11.75 -13.75
C GLY A 36 -9.17 12.51 -12.65
N GLY A 37 -8.45 13.19 -11.76
CA GLY A 37 -9.05 13.94 -10.64
C GLY A 37 -9.60 13.05 -9.52
N LYS A 38 -9.12 11.81 -9.42
CA LYS A 38 -9.54 10.82 -8.43
C LYS A 38 -8.36 10.06 -7.85
N TYR A 39 -8.61 9.44 -6.70
CA TYR A 39 -7.75 8.49 -6.03
C TYR A 39 -8.32 7.08 -6.16
N TYR A 40 -7.47 6.08 -6.37
CA TYR A 40 -7.82 4.67 -6.46
C TYR A 40 -6.97 3.86 -5.49
N LEU A 41 -7.60 3.16 -4.55
CA LEU A 41 -6.91 2.46 -3.46
C LEU A 41 -7.13 0.95 -3.59
N THR A 42 -6.02 0.20 -3.56
CA THR A 42 -6.02 -1.26 -3.48
C THR A 42 -5.00 -1.75 -2.45
N GLY A 43 -5.06 -3.03 -2.11
CA GLY A 43 -4.15 -3.65 -1.15
C GLY A 43 -4.49 -5.12 -0.91
N SER A 44 -3.68 -5.77 -0.08
CA SER A 44 -3.93 -7.12 0.43
C SER A 44 -5.24 -7.18 1.21
N LYS A 45 -6.12 -8.10 0.82
CA LYS A 45 -7.34 -8.40 1.59
C LYS A 45 -7.01 -9.35 2.74
N SER A 46 -7.47 -9.03 3.95
CA SER A 46 -7.37 -9.95 5.09
C SER A 46 -8.47 -11.01 5.00
N GLY A 47 -8.12 -12.29 5.07
CA GLY A 47 -9.05 -13.42 5.12
C GLY A 47 -9.30 -14.12 3.77
N ASN A 48 -10.05 -15.22 3.81
CA ASN A 48 -10.36 -16.06 2.64
C ASN A 48 -11.78 -15.82 2.08
N ASP A 49 -12.50 -14.83 2.61
CA ASP A 49 -13.87 -14.55 2.23
C ASP A 49 -13.94 -13.85 0.87
N GLY A 50 -14.73 -14.42 -0.05
CA GLY A 50 -14.92 -13.89 -1.39
C GLY A 50 -13.80 -14.24 -2.39
N PRO A 51 -13.84 -13.66 -3.61
CA PRO A 51 -12.87 -13.97 -4.65
C PRO A 51 -11.47 -13.49 -4.27
N GLN A 52 -10.48 -14.37 -4.43
CA GLN A 52 -9.05 -14.05 -4.25
C GLN A 52 -8.55 -13.15 -5.39
N GLY A 53 -7.64 -12.23 -5.07
CA GLY A 53 -7.14 -11.19 -5.98
C GLY A 53 -7.30 -9.79 -5.40
N PHE A 54 -7.40 -8.76 -6.24
CA PHE A 54 -7.40 -7.35 -5.84
C PHE A 54 -8.64 -6.61 -6.30
N ALA A 55 -9.08 -5.66 -5.49
CA ALA A 55 -10.21 -4.77 -5.75
C ALA A 55 -9.79 -3.31 -5.59
N PHE A 56 -10.50 -2.42 -6.27
CA PHE A 56 -10.35 -0.98 -6.08
C PHE A 56 -11.46 -0.37 -5.25
N LEU A 57 -11.07 0.63 -4.48
CA LEU A 57 -11.94 1.70 -3.99
C LEU A 57 -11.57 3.01 -4.71
N GLU A 58 -12.52 3.92 -4.89
CA GLU A 58 -12.28 5.26 -5.43
C GLU A 58 -12.65 6.36 -4.43
N SER A 59 -11.93 7.48 -4.48
CA SER A 59 -12.20 8.69 -3.69
C SER A 59 -11.86 9.96 -4.46
N LYS A 60 -12.42 11.08 -4.01
CA LYS A 60 -12.06 12.44 -4.45
C LYS A 60 -11.39 13.27 -3.36
N ASP A 61 -11.37 12.79 -2.11
CA ASP A 61 -11.01 13.59 -0.94
C ASP A 61 -10.09 12.84 0.06
N LEU A 62 -9.67 11.61 -0.27
CA LEU A 62 -8.89 10.68 0.57
C LEU A 62 -9.61 10.20 1.85
N LYS A 63 -10.75 10.79 2.21
CA LYS A 63 -11.48 10.53 3.45
C LYS A 63 -12.62 9.56 3.21
N THR A 64 -13.39 9.78 2.15
CA THR A 64 -14.57 8.99 1.80
C THR A 64 -14.29 8.20 0.53
N TRP A 65 -14.51 6.89 0.64
CA TRP A 65 -14.23 5.94 -0.42
C TRP A 65 -15.49 5.17 -0.79
N THR A 66 -15.63 4.84 -2.07
CA THR A 66 -16.73 4.01 -2.58
C THR A 66 -16.18 2.97 -3.54
N LEU A 67 -17.02 2.02 -3.95
CA LEU A 67 -16.71 1.24 -5.15
C LEU A 67 -16.59 2.19 -6.35
N PRO A 68 -15.65 1.93 -7.29
CA PRO A 68 -15.57 2.71 -8.51
C PRO A 68 -16.88 2.73 -9.27
N ALA A 69 -17.34 3.92 -9.68
CA ALA A 69 -18.64 4.07 -10.37
C ALA A 69 -18.75 3.26 -11.67
N LYS A 70 -17.61 2.91 -12.29
CA LYS A 70 -17.52 2.11 -13.52
C LYS A 70 -17.09 0.66 -13.27
N SER A 71 -17.17 0.17 -12.03
CA SER A 71 -16.89 -1.24 -11.71
C SER A 71 -17.82 -2.17 -12.49
N LYS A 72 -17.28 -3.31 -12.93
CA LYS A 72 -18.02 -4.33 -13.69
C LYS A 72 -18.71 -5.35 -12.78
N ASP A 73 -18.44 -5.30 -11.48
CA ASP A 73 -18.99 -6.18 -10.47
C ASP A 73 -19.26 -5.40 -9.17
N SER A 74 -19.96 -6.04 -8.23
CA SER A 74 -20.36 -5.45 -6.94
C SER A 74 -19.25 -5.38 -5.90
N LEU A 75 -18.05 -5.89 -6.20
CA LEU A 75 -16.88 -5.92 -5.32
C LEU A 75 -15.75 -5.00 -5.80
N GLY A 76 -15.84 -4.48 -7.04
CA GLY A 76 -14.81 -3.67 -7.66
C GLY A 76 -13.54 -4.45 -7.97
N MET A 77 -13.67 -5.73 -8.32
CA MET A 77 -12.51 -6.58 -8.62
C MET A 77 -11.80 -6.09 -9.88
N ILE A 78 -10.48 -5.96 -9.78
CA ILE A 78 -9.62 -5.56 -10.89
C ILE A 78 -8.67 -6.68 -11.30
N LEU A 79 -8.39 -7.63 -10.40
CA LEU A 79 -7.63 -8.84 -10.68
C LEU A 79 -8.24 -9.98 -9.88
N THR A 80 -8.51 -11.12 -10.51
CA THR A 80 -9.13 -12.29 -9.86
C THR A 80 -8.31 -13.54 -10.11
N LYS A 81 -8.08 -14.34 -9.06
CA LYS A 81 -7.40 -15.63 -9.15
C LYS A 81 -8.03 -16.50 -10.25
N GLY A 82 -7.20 -17.01 -11.15
CA GLY A 82 -7.59 -17.93 -12.22
C GLY A 82 -8.08 -17.25 -13.50
N ASP A 83 -8.20 -15.92 -13.53
CA ASP A 83 -8.54 -15.16 -14.73
C ASP A 83 -7.28 -14.73 -15.48
N HIS A 84 -6.53 -15.71 -16.02
CA HIS A 84 -5.20 -15.50 -16.63
C HIS A 84 -4.21 -14.79 -15.69
N THR A 85 -4.15 -15.21 -14.43
CA THR A 85 -3.27 -14.64 -13.39
C THR A 85 -2.45 -15.74 -12.73
N PHE A 86 -1.16 -15.50 -12.47
CA PHE A 86 -0.31 -16.41 -11.72
C PHE A 86 -0.73 -16.46 -10.24
N GLY A 87 -0.59 -17.65 -9.66
CA GLY A 87 -0.77 -17.91 -8.24
C GLY A 87 -2.09 -18.57 -7.87
N THR A 88 -2.05 -19.39 -6.83
CA THR A 88 -3.20 -20.12 -6.28
C THR A 88 -3.65 -19.59 -4.92
N LYS A 89 -2.75 -18.91 -4.19
CA LYS A 89 -2.96 -18.27 -2.89
C LYS A 89 -1.99 -17.11 -2.69
N GLY A 90 -2.14 -16.42 -1.56
CA GLY A 90 -1.17 -15.42 -1.10
C GLY A 90 -1.10 -14.17 -1.98
N PHE A 91 -2.26 -13.70 -2.47
CA PHE A 91 -2.36 -12.47 -3.27
C PHE A 91 -2.11 -11.25 -2.38
N TRP A 92 -0.89 -10.73 -2.40
CA TRP A 92 -0.43 -9.66 -1.49
C TRP A 92 0.24 -8.50 -2.21
N ALA A 93 0.32 -7.36 -1.50
CA ALA A 93 1.15 -6.20 -1.81
C ALA A 93 1.08 -5.74 -3.29
N PRO A 94 -0.11 -5.38 -3.80
CA PRO A 94 -0.25 -4.89 -5.15
C PRO A 94 0.37 -3.49 -5.28
N GLN A 95 1.02 -3.24 -6.41
CA GLN A 95 1.52 -1.94 -6.84
C GLN A 95 1.11 -1.68 -8.29
N ILE A 96 0.83 -0.42 -8.64
CA ILE A 96 0.29 -0.06 -9.96
C ILE A 96 1.09 1.07 -10.58
N PHE A 97 1.44 0.90 -11.86
CA PHE A 97 2.04 1.96 -12.67
C PHE A 97 1.48 1.93 -14.09
N LYS A 98 1.71 3.01 -14.84
CA LYS A 98 1.28 3.13 -16.24
C LYS A 98 2.47 3.43 -17.13
N ASP A 99 2.59 2.69 -18.23
CA ASP A 99 3.55 2.98 -19.30
C ASP A 99 2.88 2.87 -20.67
N LYS A 100 3.11 3.89 -21.52
CA LYS A 100 2.64 3.93 -22.93
C LYS A 100 1.16 3.53 -23.10
N GLY A 101 0.30 4.04 -22.22
CA GLY A 101 -1.15 3.78 -22.25
C GLY A 101 -1.59 2.40 -21.76
N THR A 102 -0.68 1.61 -21.19
CA THR A 102 -0.97 0.32 -20.55
C THR A 102 -0.80 0.47 -19.05
N TYR A 103 -1.75 -0.07 -18.28
CA TYR A 103 -1.66 -0.16 -16.83
C TYR A 103 -1.04 -1.50 -16.47
N TYR A 104 -0.09 -1.46 -15.56
CA TYR A 104 0.59 -2.63 -15.03
C TYR A 104 0.28 -2.74 -13.55
N MET A 105 0.01 -3.95 -13.10
CA MET A 105 -0.10 -4.29 -11.69
C MET A 105 0.96 -5.34 -11.40
N THR A 106 1.87 -5.00 -10.49
CA THR A 106 2.74 -6.00 -9.88
C THR A 106 2.18 -6.40 -8.53
N TYR A 107 2.32 -7.67 -8.18
CA TYR A 107 1.76 -8.22 -6.95
C TYR A 107 2.52 -9.49 -6.57
N THR A 108 2.29 -9.98 -5.36
CA THR A 108 2.78 -11.27 -4.90
C THR A 108 1.68 -12.33 -4.99
N ALA A 109 1.99 -13.52 -5.48
CA ALA A 109 1.18 -14.72 -5.25
C ALA A 109 2.06 -15.97 -5.24
N ASP A 110 1.70 -16.96 -4.41
CA ASP A 110 2.51 -18.16 -4.13
C ASP A 110 3.98 -17.84 -3.76
N GLU A 111 4.20 -16.73 -3.05
CA GLU A 111 5.53 -16.19 -2.71
C GLU A 111 6.42 -15.98 -3.94
N GLN A 112 5.81 -15.48 -5.01
CA GLN A 112 6.47 -14.97 -6.20
C GLN A 112 5.91 -13.61 -6.59
N THR A 113 6.77 -12.71 -7.04
CA THR A 113 6.37 -11.45 -7.66
C THR A 113 5.91 -11.68 -9.10
N VAL A 114 4.84 -11.00 -9.49
CA VAL A 114 4.12 -11.20 -10.75
C VAL A 114 3.87 -9.84 -11.40
N LEU A 115 3.78 -9.81 -12.73
CA LEU A 115 3.33 -8.63 -13.48
C LEU A 115 2.12 -8.98 -14.37
N ALA A 116 0.99 -8.35 -14.10
CA ALA A 116 -0.21 -8.37 -14.94
C ALA A 116 -0.43 -7.01 -15.60
N GLU A 117 -1.17 -6.97 -16.71
CA GLU A 117 -1.45 -5.73 -17.46
C GLU A 117 -2.93 -5.56 -17.79
N SER A 118 -3.34 -4.32 -18.03
CA SER A 118 -4.66 -3.97 -18.53
C SER A 118 -4.61 -2.72 -19.42
N LYS A 119 -5.60 -2.59 -20.32
CA LYS A 119 -5.86 -1.35 -21.06
C LYS A 119 -6.78 -0.37 -20.34
N SER A 120 -7.30 -0.77 -19.18
CA SER A 120 -8.17 0.02 -18.32
C SER A 120 -7.62 0.03 -16.91
N LEU A 121 -7.59 1.18 -16.25
CA LEU A 121 -7.21 1.29 -14.84
C LEU A 121 -8.06 0.37 -13.97
N LEU A 122 -9.36 0.25 -14.25
CA LEU A 122 -10.27 -0.61 -13.49
C LEU A 122 -10.22 -2.09 -13.94
N GLY A 123 -9.16 -2.49 -14.63
CA GLY A 123 -8.96 -3.87 -15.07
C GLY A 123 -9.98 -4.36 -16.12
N PRO A 124 -10.08 -5.69 -16.28
CA PRO A 124 -9.32 -6.71 -15.55
C PRO A 124 -7.83 -6.66 -15.90
N TYR A 125 -6.96 -6.90 -14.92
CA TYR A 125 -5.53 -7.11 -15.09
C TYR A 125 -5.26 -8.59 -15.31
N ARG A 126 -4.57 -8.91 -16.41
CA ARG A 126 -4.28 -10.28 -16.83
C ARG A 126 -2.86 -10.43 -17.33
N GLN A 127 -2.38 -11.66 -17.34
CA GLN A 127 -1.14 -12.03 -18.02
C GLN A 127 -1.45 -12.66 -19.37
N LYS A 128 -0.55 -12.47 -20.33
CA LYS A 128 -0.59 -13.20 -21.61
C LYS A 128 -0.06 -14.61 -21.38
N GLU A 129 1.14 -14.69 -20.82
CA GLU A 129 1.74 -15.90 -20.30
C GLU A 129 1.67 -15.88 -18.77
N VAL A 130 1.12 -16.93 -18.17
CA VAL A 130 0.88 -17.02 -16.72
C VAL A 130 2.14 -17.53 -16.03
N GLU A 131 3.00 -16.61 -15.61
CA GLU A 131 4.30 -16.91 -14.99
C GLU A 131 4.75 -15.80 -14.02
N PRO A 132 5.66 -16.09 -13.07
CA PRO A 132 6.23 -15.06 -12.21
C PRO A 132 7.28 -14.23 -12.97
N ILE A 133 7.64 -13.06 -12.42
CA ILE A 133 8.73 -12.21 -12.92
C ILE A 133 10.06 -12.94 -12.79
N ASP A 134 10.28 -13.59 -11.65
CA ASP A 134 11.42 -14.45 -11.39
C ASP A 134 10.95 -15.64 -10.55
N GLY A 135 11.12 -16.84 -11.08
CA GLY A 135 10.74 -18.09 -10.42
C GLY A 135 11.93 -18.87 -9.85
N ALA A 136 13.16 -18.34 -9.94
CA ALA A 136 14.36 -19.04 -9.47
C ALA A 136 14.36 -19.24 -7.94
N GLU A 137 13.89 -18.23 -7.21
CA GLU A 137 13.76 -18.25 -5.75
C GLU A 137 12.48 -17.53 -5.33
N LYS A 138 11.95 -17.86 -4.14
CA LYS A 138 10.78 -17.16 -3.59
C LYS A 138 11.07 -15.68 -3.36
N ASN A 139 10.09 -14.84 -3.64
CA ASN A 139 10.17 -13.40 -3.50
C ASN A 139 8.79 -12.76 -3.34
N ILE A 140 8.71 -11.63 -2.64
CA ILE A 140 7.47 -10.91 -2.36
C ILE A 140 7.66 -9.39 -2.53
N ASP A 141 6.58 -8.64 -2.36
CA ASP A 141 6.56 -7.17 -2.24
C ASP A 141 7.26 -6.45 -3.39
N SER A 142 6.78 -6.68 -4.61
CA SER A 142 7.35 -6.05 -5.79
C SER A 142 7.02 -4.56 -5.90
N TYR A 143 8.03 -3.78 -6.26
CA TYR A 143 7.90 -2.39 -6.69
C TYR A 143 8.73 -2.18 -7.96
N ILE A 144 8.07 -1.80 -9.06
CA ILE A 144 8.75 -1.55 -10.35
C ILE A 144 8.91 -0.04 -10.53
N PHE A 145 10.15 0.41 -10.45
CA PHE A 145 10.52 1.80 -10.63
C PHE A 145 11.02 2.04 -12.06
N LYS A 146 10.48 3.05 -12.75
CA LYS A 146 10.99 3.52 -14.04
C LYS A 146 11.89 4.72 -13.83
N ASP A 147 13.14 4.63 -14.24
CA ASP A 147 14.08 5.74 -14.11
C ASP A 147 13.99 6.72 -15.29
N SER A 148 14.58 7.90 -15.11
CA SER A 148 14.65 8.98 -16.10
C SER A 148 15.39 8.60 -17.39
N ASP A 149 16.24 7.56 -17.35
CA ASP A 149 16.92 7.01 -18.53
C ASP A 149 16.04 6.03 -19.34
N GLY A 150 14.83 5.73 -18.84
CA GLY A 150 13.87 4.83 -19.46
C GLY A 150 14.02 3.36 -19.06
N LYS A 151 15.01 3.01 -18.24
CA LYS A 151 15.15 1.66 -17.67
C LYS A 151 14.16 1.44 -16.55
N TYR A 152 13.86 0.17 -16.29
CA TYR A 152 13.05 -0.25 -15.16
C TYR A 152 13.89 -1.05 -14.18
N TYR A 153 13.52 -0.97 -12.90
CA TYR A 153 14.16 -1.68 -11.81
C TYR A 153 13.09 -2.32 -10.95
N LEU A 154 13.21 -3.63 -10.73
CA LEU A 154 12.40 -4.34 -9.74
C LEU A 154 13.09 -4.22 -8.39
N TYR A 155 12.35 -3.73 -7.40
CA TYR A 155 12.65 -3.90 -5.99
C TYR A 155 11.72 -4.97 -5.45
N CYS A 156 12.26 -5.92 -4.69
CA CYS A 156 11.49 -7.01 -4.09
C CYS A 156 12.16 -7.50 -2.82
N VAL A 157 11.45 -8.31 -2.06
CA VAL A 157 12.00 -9.05 -0.92
C VAL A 157 12.53 -10.40 -1.40
N ARG A 158 13.71 -10.78 -0.91
CA ARG A 158 14.22 -12.17 -0.95
C ARG A 158 14.44 -12.69 0.46
N PHE A 159 14.44 -14.01 0.57
CA PHE A 159 14.53 -14.71 1.85
C PHE A 159 15.93 -15.28 2.09
N ASP A 160 16.66 -14.70 3.04
CA ASP A 160 17.97 -15.21 3.49
C ASP A 160 18.03 -15.18 5.02
N LYS A 161 17.38 -16.16 5.66
CA LYS A 161 17.18 -16.21 7.13
C LYS A 161 16.50 -14.94 7.68
N GLY A 162 15.70 -14.28 6.84
CA GLY A 162 15.03 -13.01 7.07
C GLY A 162 14.54 -12.43 5.74
N ASN A 163 13.81 -11.32 5.79
CA ASN A 163 13.36 -10.58 4.62
C ASN A 163 14.38 -9.45 4.35
N TYR A 164 14.94 -9.44 3.14
CA TYR A 164 15.87 -8.40 2.69
C TYR A 164 15.41 -7.84 1.36
N LEU A 165 15.61 -6.53 1.18
CA LEU A 165 15.32 -5.86 -0.07
C LEU A 165 16.43 -6.11 -1.09
N TYR A 166 16.03 -6.45 -2.31
CA TYR A 166 16.89 -6.62 -3.47
C TYR A 166 16.42 -5.74 -4.61
N ALA A 167 17.36 -5.24 -5.40
CA ALA A 167 17.11 -4.51 -6.63
C ALA A 167 17.72 -5.26 -7.83
N ALA A 168 17.04 -5.27 -8.96
CA ALA A 168 17.55 -5.78 -10.23
C ALA A 168 17.02 -4.93 -11.40
N GLU A 169 17.78 -4.83 -12.49
CA GLU A 169 17.22 -4.29 -13.75
C GLU A 169 16.06 -5.19 -14.19
N PHE A 170 14.96 -4.56 -14.59
CA PHE A 170 13.75 -5.21 -15.06
C PHE A 170 13.53 -4.88 -16.53
N ASP A 171 13.30 -5.88 -17.35
CA ASP A 171 12.92 -5.71 -18.74
C ASP A 171 11.39 -5.85 -18.87
N LEU A 172 10.71 -4.72 -19.10
CA LEU A 172 9.26 -4.68 -19.25
C LEU A 172 8.75 -5.47 -20.47
N LYS A 173 9.57 -5.64 -21.52
CA LYS A 173 9.20 -6.36 -22.74
C LYS A 173 9.20 -7.87 -22.49
N THR A 174 10.24 -8.39 -21.85
CA THR A 174 10.33 -9.82 -21.51
C THR A 174 9.60 -10.15 -20.21
N ARG A 175 9.31 -9.14 -19.38
CA ARG A 175 8.70 -9.24 -18.05
C ARG A 175 9.57 -10.00 -17.05
N LYS A 176 10.89 -9.98 -17.25
CA LYS A 176 11.87 -10.67 -16.41
C LYS A 176 12.90 -9.67 -15.87
N ILE A 177 13.53 -10.03 -14.76
CA ILE A 177 14.74 -9.34 -14.31
C ILE A 177 15.96 -9.80 -15.11
N LYS A 178 17.04 -9.00 -15.04
CA LYS A 178 18.39 -9.43 -15.42
C LYS A 178 19.09 -10.01 -14.18
N PRO A 179 19.22 -11.34 -14.03
CA PRO A 179 19.70 -11.96 -12.80
C PRO A 179 21.09 -11.49 -12.37
N GLU A 180 21.97 -11.19 -13.34
CA GLU A 180 23.32 -10.69 -13.12
C GLU A 180 23.38 -9.30 -12.45
N THR A 181 22.25 -8.57 -12.43
CA THR A 181 22.13 -7.26 -11.78
C THR A 181 21.50 -7.32 -10.39
N LEU A 182 21.04 -8.51 -9.97
CA LEU A 182 20.36 -8.70 -8.70
C LEU A 182 21.30 -8.43 -7.53
N LYS A 183 20.96 -7.45 -6.69
CA LYS A 183 21.81 -7.00 -5.58
C LYS A 183 20.98 -6.71 -4.34
N ARG A 184 21.44 -7.19 -3.18
CA ARG A 184 20.89 -6.80 -1.88
C ARG A 184 21.10 -5.31 -1.65
N CYS A 185 20.06 -4.62 -1.19
CA CYS A 185 20.12 -3.19 -0.92
C CYS A 185 20.96 -2.89 0.33
N PHE A 186 20.61 -3.51 1.46
CA PHE A 186 21.28 -3.34 2.75
C PHE A 186 20.83 -4.43 3.75
N ASP A 187 21.56 -4.57 4.85
CA ASP A 187 21.20 -5.46 5.97
C ASP A 187 20.43 -4.70 7.08
N GLN A 188 19.97 -5.43 8.10
CA GLN A 188 19.40 -4.86 9.32
C GLN A 188 20.54 -4.30 10.18
N THR A 189 20.57 -2.98 10.39
CA THR A 189 21.70 -2.29 11.03
C THR A 189 21.28 -1.33 12.13
N GLU A 190 19.99 -0.97 12.18
CA GLU A 190 19.49 0.05 13.10
C GLU A 190 18.65 -0.56 14.23
N PRO A 191 18.75 -0.06 15.48
CA PRO A 191 18.00 -0.62 16.61
C PRO A 191 16.48 -0.65 16.42
N TRP A 192 15.90 0.34 15.72
CA TRP A 192 14.46 0.41 15.47
C TRP A 192 13.94 -0.72 14.56
N GLU A 193 14.82 -1.38 13.82
CA GLU A 193 14.49 -2.48 12.90
C GLU A 193 14.40 -3.84 13.62
N ALA A 194 14.83 -3.91 14.89
CA ALA A 194 15.03 -5.15 15.64
C ALA A 194 14.43 -5.08 17.06
N THR A 195 13.19 -4.60 17.16
CA THR A 195 12.51 -4.46 18.46
C THR A 195 12.09 -5.82 19.04
N PRO A 196 12.12 -6.01 20.37
CA PRO A 196 11.89 -7.32 20.99
C PRO A 196 10.40 -7.70 21.14
N ASN A 197 9.47 -6.85 20.71
CA ASN A 197 8.02 -7.03 20.91
C ASN A 197 7.40 -8.14 20.06
N PHE A 198 8.16 -8.69 19.10
CA PHE A 198 7.81 -9.91 18.37
C PHE A 198 9.08 -10.64 17.92
N LYS A 199 9.18 -11.94 18.18
CA LYS A 199 10.35 -12.73 17.79
C LYS A 199 10.29 -13.09 16.30
N SER A 200 11.19 -12.50 15.50
CA SER A 200 11.38 -12.83 14.09
C SER A 200 12.86 -12.77 13.70
N GLY A 201 13.19 -13.23 12.49
CA GLY A 201 14.45 -12.84 11.84
C GLY A 201 14.43 -11.36 11.42
N PRO A 202 15.52 -10.87 10.81
CA PRO A 202 15.58 -9.55 10.19
C PRO A 202 14.47 -9.40 9.15
N ILE A 203 13.77 -8.27 9.16
CA ILE A 203 12.71 -7.99 8.19
C ILE A 203 12.86 -6.56 7.69
N MET A 204 13.14 -6.45 6.40
CA MET A 204 13.05 -5.23 5.60
C MET A 204 12.22 -5.55 4.34
N GLU A 205 11.07 -4.90 4.21
CA GLU A 205 10.06 -5.26 3.20
C GLU A 205 9.23 -4.03 2.75
N GLY A 206 8.25 -4.25 1.87
CA GLY A 206 7.38 -3.19 1.32
C GLY A 206 8.14 -2.00 0.72
N PRO A 207 8.96 -2.20 -0.33
CA PRO A 207 9.74 -1.13 -0.94
C PRO A 207 8.85 -0.13 -1.68
N THR A 208 9.13 1.16 -1.51
CA THR A 208 8.66 2.23 -2.40
C THR A 208 9.86 3.09 -2.80
N VAL A 209 10.02 3.36 -4.10
CA VAL A 209 11.19 4.09 -4.62
C VAL A 209 10.79 5.31 -5.41
N ILE A 210 11.36 6.46 -5.05
CA ILE A 210 11.29 7.70 -5.84
C ILE A 210 12.68 8.23 -6.16
N LYS A 211 12.78 9.02 -7.24
CA LYS A 211 14.00 9.77 -7.57
C LYS A 211 13.74 11.26 -7.51
N LEU A 212 14.58 11.99 -6.78
CA LEU A 212 14.53 13.44 -6.65
C LEU A 212 15.93 14.02 -6.69
N LYS A 213 16.17 15.05 -7.51
CA LYS A 213 17.49 15.69 -7.68
C LYS A 213 18.63 14.65 -7.83
N ASN A 214 18.43 13.67 -8.72
CA ASN A 214 19.38 12.59 -9.02
C ASN A 214 19.71 11.65 -7.85
N LYS A 215 19.00 11.73 -6.73
CA LYS A 215 19.09 10.77 -5.62
C LYS A 215 17.88 9.84 -5.63
N TYR A 216 18.10 8.58 -5.27
CA TYR A 216 17.06 7.58 -5.08
C TYR A 216 16.72 7.50 -3.60
N TYR A 217 15.44 7.42 -3.28
CA TYR A 217 14.92 7.28 -1.92
C TYR A 217 14.11 6.00 -1.88
N LEU A 218 14.59 5.02 -1.12
CA LEU A 218 13.93 3.73 -0.91
C LEU A 218 13.29 3.74 0.48
N PHE A 219 11.97 3.90 0.51
CA PHE A 219 11.16 3.71 1.70
C PHE A 219 10.93 2.21 1.90
N TYR A 220 10.95 1.78 3.16
CA TYR A 220 10.78 0.38 3.52
C TYR A 220 10.20 0.25 4.92
N SER A 221 9.57 -0.89 5.18
CA SER A 221 9.11 -1.26 6.51
C SER A 221 10.09 -2.22 7.17
N ALA A 222 10.21 -2.13 8.49
CA ALA A 222 11.02 -3.07 9.28
C ALA A 222 10.29 -3.60 10.52
N ASN A 223 10.83 -4.68 11.08
CA ASN A 223 10.19 -5.61 12.03
C ASN A 223 9.14 -6.51 11.36
N HIS A 224 8.68 -7.58 12.02
CA HIS A 224 7.57 -8.39 11.51
C HIS A 224 6.24 -7.62 11.59
N PHE A 225 5.32 -7.78 10.63
CA PHE A 225 4.05 -7.05 10.62
C PHE A 225 3.17 -7.26 11.89
N GLN A 226 3.37 -8.37 12.62
CA GLN A 226 2.70 -8.62 13.90
C GLN A 226 3.32 -7.85 15.08
N ASN A 227 4.52 -7.32 14.89
CA ASN A 227 5.17 -6.46 15.88
C ASN A 227 4.45 -5.12 15.95
N ILE A 228 4.15 -4.66 17.16
CA ILE A 228 3.54 -3.34 17.40
C ILE A 228 4.45 -2.19 16.97
N ASP A 229 5.76 -2.44 16.83
CA ASP A 229 6.76 -1.50 16.34
C ASP A 229 7.07 -1.69 14.84
N TYR A 230 6.24 -2.41 14.09
CA TYR A 230 6.30 -2.37 12.62
C TYR A 230 6.20 -0.91 12.16
N ALA A 231 7.19 -0.47 11.39
CA ALA A 231 7.48 0.95 11.17
C ALA A 231 8.10 1.18 9.80
N ILE A 232 8.00 2.40 9.27
CA ILE A 232 8.56 2.80 7.98
C ILE A 232 9.74 3.74 8.20
N GLY A 233 10.85 3.43 7.54
CA GLY A 233 12.01 4.30 7.37
C GLY A 233 12.36 4.45 5.89
N TYR A 234 13.45 5.15 5.61
CA TYR A 234 13.99 5.20 4.25
C TYR A 234 15.52 5.25 4.21
N ALA A 235 16.07 4.91 3.04
CA ALA A 235 17.49 5.05 2.73
C ALA A 235 17.68 5.82 1.42
N VAL A 236 18.85 6.41 1.24
CA VAL A 236 19.20 7.25 0.08
C VAL A 236 20.39 6.67 -0.67
N ALA A 237 20.36 6.74 -2.00
CA ALA A 237 21.46 6.29 -2.86
C ALA A 237 21.67 7.20 -4.07
N ASP A 238 22.85 7.11 -4.68
CA ASP A 238 23.21 7.73 -5.96
C ASP A 238 22.89 6.85 -7.18
N SER A 239 22.53 5.60 -6.95
CA SER A 239 22.24 4.59 -7.96
C SER A 239 21.03 3.76 -7.53
N PRO A 240 20.22 3.24 -8.47
CA PRO A 240 19.09 2.36 -8.14
C PRO A 240 19.54 1.05 -7.47
N TYR A 241 20.83 0.74 -7.47
CA TYR A 241 21.41 -0.45 -6.81
C TYR A 241 22.10 -0.13 -5.47
N GLY A 242 22.00 1.11 -4.99
CA GLY A 242 22.79 1.56 -3.84
C GLY A 242 24.24 1.93 -4.22
N PRO A 243 25.16 2.03 -3.23
CA PRO A 243 24.95 1.72 -1.82
C PRO A 243 23.90 2.65 -1.19
N TRP A 244 23.11 2.08 -0.30
CA TRP A 244 22.01 2.77 0.37
C TRP A 244 22.45 3.24 1.75
N VAL A 245 22.26 4.52 2.04
CA VAL A 245 22.53 5.11 3.35
C VAL A 245 21.21 5.37 4.05
N LYS A 246 20.94 4.65 5.15
CA LYS A 246 19.72 4.84 5.95
C LYS A 246 19.68 6.23 6.56
N TYR A 247 18.50 6.82 6.59
CA TYR A 247 18.31 8.10 7.24
C TYR A 247 18.49 7.97 8.76
N LYS A 248 19.37 8.80 9.33
CA LYS A 248 19.78 8.74 10.74
C LYS A 248 18.65 8.89 11.76
N ASN A 249 17.54 9.54 11.38
CA ASN A 249 16.39 9.74 12.27
C ASN A 249 15.20 8.84 11.89
N ASN A 250 15.46 7.71 11.20
CA ASN A 250 14.45 6.67 11.04
C ASN A 250 14.01 6.12 12.42
N PRO A 251 12.77 5.59 12.54
CA PRO A 251 11.73 5.56 11.52
C PRO A 251 10.97 6.90 11.38
N ILE A 252 10.36 7.12 10.22
CA ILE A 252 9.54 8.32 9.94
C ILE A 252 8.04 8.11 10.17
N ILE A 253 7.58 6.85 10.18
CA ILE A 253 6.23 6.45 10.60
C ILE A 253 6.40 5.29 11.57
N HIS A 254 5.88 5.47 12.79
CA HIS A 254 5.94 4.51 13.88
C HIS A 254 4.78 4.79 14.85
N ARG A 255 4.37 3.82 15.66
CA ARG A 255 3.27 3.99 16.62
C ARG A 255 3.46 5.17 17.58
N SER A 256 4.70 5.53 17.92
CA SER A 256 4.98 6.70 18.78
C SER A 256 4.81 8.04 18.06
N ILE A 257 4.72 8.04 16.72
CA ILE A 257 4.53 9.22 15.88
C ILE A 257 3.04 9.32 15.53
N VAL A 258 2.47 8.27 14.92
CA VAL A 258 1.10 8.29 14.38
C VAL A 258 0.04 7.69 15.33
N GLY A 259 0.44 7.22 16.50
CA GLY A 259 -0.46 6.82 17.60
C GLY A 259 -1.05 5.41 17.51
N GLU A 260 -0.74 4.61 16.48
CA GLU A 260 -1.36 3.30 16.27
C GLU A 260 -0.33 2.19 15.99
N ASN A 261 -0.57 1.01 16.55
CA ASN A 261 0.34 -0.14 16.46
C ASN A 261 0.54 -0.63 15.03
N GLY A 262 1.76 -1.09 14.76
CA GLY A 262 2.12 -1.78 13.52
C GLY A 262 1.95 -0.94 12.27
N SER A 263 2.39 0.33 12.34
CA SER A 263 2.26 1.32 11.28
C SER A 263 3.30 1.10 10.18
N GLY A 264 3.00 0.23 9.21
CA GLY A 264 3.91 -0.08 8.12
C GLY A 264 3.24 -0.52 6.82
N HIS A 265 4.05 -0.99 5.89
CA HIS A 265 3.79 -1.30 4.47
C HIS A 265 2.68 -0.45 3.82
N GLY A 266 3.12 0.42 2.93
CA GLY A 266 2.26 1.03 1.94
C GLY A 266 3.07 1.80 0.94
N ASP A 267 2.60 2.96 0.51
CA ASP A 267 3.15 3.64 -0.66
C ASP A 267 3.10 5.17 -0.54
N LEU A 268 3.97 5.83 -1.28
CA LEU A 268 4.10 7.27 -1.35
C LEU A 268 3.48 7.79 -2.64
N PHE A 269 2.56 8.76 -2.55
CA PHE A 269 1.89 9.31 -3.72
C PHE A 269 1.70 10.83 -3.62
N GLU A 270 1.70 11.51 -4.77
CA GLU A 270 1.34 12.93 -4.86
C GLU A 270 -0.19 13.07 -4.99
N GLY A 271 -0.78 13.87 -4.10
CA GLY A 271 -2.20 14.17 -4.09
C GLY A 271 -2.65 15.08 -5.23
N LEU A 272 -3.97 15.22 -5.40
CA LEU A 272 -4.56 16.17 -6.36
C LEU A 272 -4.23 17.63 -6.02
N ASP A 273 -3.90 17.88 -4.76
CA ASP A 273 -3.46 19.15 -4.17
C ASP A 273 -1.94 19.37 -4.23
N LYS A 274 -1.18 18.47 -4.88
CA LYS A 274 0.29 18.47 -4.93
C LYS A 274 0.99 18.20 -3.59
N GLN A 275 0.23 17.88 -2.55
CA GLN A 275 0.79 17.41 -1.28
C GLN A 275 1.22 15.96 -1.44
N LEU A 276 2.39 15.64 -0.90
CA LEU A 276 2.86 14.26 -0.82
C LEU A 276 2.15 13.56 0.34
N TYR A 277 1.69 12.34 0.15
CA TYR A 277 1.06 11.53 1.18
C TYR A 277 1.73 10.15 1.25
N TYR A 278 1.68 9.53 2.42
CA TYR A 278 2.01 8.12 2.62
C TYR A 278 0.73 7.39 2.99
N VAL A 279 0.32 6.39 2.20
CA VAL A 279 -0.71 5.42 2.58
C VAL A 279 -0.02 4.23 3.25
N TYR A 280 -0.57 3.72 4.34
CA TYR A 280 0.02 2.61 5.10
C TYR A 280 -1.08 1.83 5.83
N HIS A 281 -0.72 0.68 6.38
CA HIS A 281 -1.62 -0.06 7.24
C HIS A 281 -1.19 -0.01 8.70
N ILE A 282 -2.13 -0.34 9.58
CA ILE A 282 -1.94 -0.49 11.01
C ILE A 282 -2.63 -1.77 11.50
N HIS A 283 -2.38 -2.15 12.74
CA HIS A 283 -3.14 -3.20 13.42
C HIS A 283 -4.63 -2.84 13.54
N ASN A 284 -5.46 -3.87 13.69
CA ASN A 284 -6.90 -3.73 13.92
C ASN A 284 -7.20 -2.97 15.21
N SER A 285 -6.47 -3.26 16.28
CA SER A 285 -6.54 -2.59 17.57
C SER A 285 -5.23 -2.77 18.34
N SER A 286 -5.15 -2.26 19.56
CA SER A 286 -4.03 -2.53 20.48
C SER A 286 -3.88 -4.02 20.85
N GLU A 287 -4.93 -4.82 20.69
CA GLU A 287 -5.00 -6.23 21.12
C GLU A 287 -5.01 -7.21 19.93
N LYS A 288 -5.23 -6.71 18.71
CA LYS A 288 -5.48 -7.55 17.53
C LYS A 288 -4.78 -7.01 16.30
N VAL A 289 -3.98 -7.85 15.64
CA VAL A 289 -3.27 -7.49 14.39
C VAL A 289 -4.23 -7.35 13.22
N GLY A 290 -4.99 -8.40 12.89
CA GLY A 290 -5.83 -8.48 11.69
C GLY A 290 -7.34 -8.40 11.96
N PRO A 291 -8.18 -8.01 10.99
CA PRO A 291 -7.79 -7.44 9.70
C PRO A 291 -7.16 -6.05 9.91
N ARG A 292 -6.02 -5.82 9.24
CA ARG A 292 -5.27 -4.57 9.34
C ARG A 292 -6.09 -3.41 8.74
N ARG A 293 -5.94 -2.21 9.28
CA ARG A 293 -6.71 -1.02 8.87
C ARG A 293 -5.84 -0.08 8.06
N THR A 294 -6.42 0.64 7.12
CA THR A 294 -5.69 1.59 6.26
C THR A 294 -5.63 2.98 6.90
N ARG A 295 -4.50 3.68 6.73
CA ARG A 295 -4.28 5.08 7.11
C ARG A 295 -3.59 5.83 5.98
N ILE A 296 -3.79 7.14 5.95
CA ILE A 296 -3.09 8.05 5.02
C ILE A 296 -2.57 9.22 5.85
N VAL A 297 -1.33 9.66 5.63
CA VAL A 297 -0.76 10.80 6.36
C VAL A 297 -0.04 11.75 5.39
N PRO A 298 -0.20 13.09 5.52
CA PRO A 298 0.60 14.02 4.74
C PRO A 298 2.09 13.92 5.08
N VAL A 299 2.93 13.90 4.07
CA VAL A 299 4.38 13.83 4.16
C VAL A 299 4.98 15.22 4.01
N VAL A 300 5.82 15.63 4.94
CA VAL A 300 6.64 16.83 4.83
C VAL A 300 7.94 16.44 4.14
N LYS A 301 8.17 17.04 2.97
CA LYS A 301 9.42 16.91 2.20
C LYS A 301 10.20 18.21 2.33
N GLN A 302 11.39 18.16 2.91
CA GLN A 302 12.25 19.33 3.11
C GLN A 302 13.60 19.09 2.44
N TRP A 303 14.14 20.12 1.79
CA TRP A 303 15.50 20.06 1.24
C TRP A 303 16.53 20.35 2.34
N ASN A 304 17.54 19.49 2.45
CA ASN A 304 18.71 19.71 3.30
C ASN A 304 19.89 20.07 2.39
N GLU A 305 20.28 21.35 2.38
CA GLU A 305 21.38 21.87 1.56
C GLU A 305 22.73 21.24 1.93
N GLU A 306 23.02 21.08 3.22
CA GLU A 306 24.31 20.57 3.72
C GLU A 306 24.52 19.10 3.32
N ALA A 307 23.47 18.29 3.43
CA ALA A 307 23.52 16.88 3.07
C ALA A 307 23.21 16.62 1.59
N ASN A 308 22.79 17.64 0.83
CA ASN A 308 22.38 17.56 -0.57
C ASN A 308 21.35 16.45 -0.83
N VAL A 309 20.36 16.33 0.06
CA VAL A 309 19.27 15.34 -0.01
C VAL A 309 17.95 15.94 0.50
N TYR A 310 16.83 15.34 0.11
CA TYR A 310 15.55 15.59 0.77
C TYR A 310 15.45 14.77 2.05
N THR A 311 14.84 15.37 3.07
CA THR A 311 14.39 14.68 4.28
C THR A 311 12.88 14.56 4.29
N PHE A 312 12.39 13.46 4.84
CA PHE A 312 10.97 13.15 4.94
C PHE A 312 10.56 12.98 6.39
N SER A 313 9.42 13.58 6.75
CA SER A 313 8.68 13.32 7.98
C SER A 313 7.19 13.36 7.69
N VAL A 314 6.34 13.18 8.69
CA VAL A 314 4.89 13.18 8.51
C VAL A 314 4.21 14.19 9.41
N LYS A 315 3.06 14.71 8.96
CA LYS A 315 2.20 15.56 9.79
C LYS A 315 1.37 14.67 10.71
N GLU A 316 1.96 14.26 11.83
CA GLU A 316 1.39 13.27 12.77
C GLU A 316 -0.03 13.59 13.26
N LYS A 317 -0.42 14.86 13.35
CA LYS A 317 -1.77 15.30 13.77
C LYS A 317 -2.79 15.34 12.64
N GLU A 318 -2.36 15.09 11.40
CA GLU A 318 -3.18 15.14 10.19
C GLU A 318 -3.38 13.73 9.59
N VAL A 319 -3.21 12.67 10.39
CA VAL A 319 -3.54 11.30 9.97
C VAL A 319 -5.01 11.21 9.55
N ILE A 320 -5.23 10.79 8.32
CA ILE A 320 -6.53 10.56 7.72
C ILE A 320 -6.95 9.11 7.99
N VAL A 321 -8.15 8.97 8.56
CA VAL A 321 -8.84 7.68 8.71
C VAL A 321 -9.81 7.53 7.53
N PRO A 322 -9.44 6.80 6.47
CA PRO A 322 -10.32 6.61 5.31
C PRO A 322 -11.46 5.66 5.65
N VAL A 323 -12.66 6.00 5.20
CA VAL A 323 -13.87 5.21 5.43
C VAL A 323 -14.57 4.86 4.12
N ILE A 324 -15.13 3.67 4.05
CA ILE A 324 -15.97 3.24 2.93
C ILE A 324 -17.44 3.60 3.20
N ILE A 325 -18.08 4.23 2.21
CA ILE A 325 -19.52 4.48 2.21
C ILE A 325 -20.17 3.40 1.34
N PRO A 326 -21.08 2.57 1.89
CA PRO A 326 -21.85 1.62 1.10
C PRO A 326 -22.62 2.35 -0.01
N ALA A 327 -22.63 1.77 -1.22
CA ALA A 327 -23.53 2.24 -2.26
C ALA A 327 -24.97 2.28 -1.71
N LYS A 328 -25.69 3.40 -1.91
CA LYS A 328 -27.11 3.48 -1.56
C LYS A 328 -27.81 2.32 -2.29
N ARG A 329 -28.39 1.37 -1.55
CA ARG A 329 -29.35 0.43 -2.14
C ARG A 329 -30.46 1.30 -2.73
N VAL A 330 -30.53 1.38 -4.06
CA VAL A 330 -31.73 1.87 -4.73
C VAL A 330 -32.82 0.89 -4.32
N ARG A 331 -33.76 1.35 -3.49
CA ARG A 331 -34.97 0.58 -3.23
C ARG A 331 -35.74 0.60 -4.55
N ASN A 332 -35.88 -0.57 -5.18
CA ASN A 332 -36.85 -0.75 -6.24
C ASN A 332 -38.26 -0.58 -5.68
#